data_AF-A0AAW9IK21-F1
#
_entry.id   AF-A0AAW9IK21-F1
#
_cell.length_a   1.000
_cell.length_b   1.000
_cell.length_c   1.000
_cell.angle_alpha   90.00
_cell.angle_beta   90.00
_cell.angle_gamma   90.00
#
_symmetry.space_group_name_H-M   'P 1'
#
loop_
_entity.id
_entity.type
_entity.pdbx_description
1 polymer ?
#
loop_
_entity_poly.entity_id
_entity_poly.type
_entity_poly.pdbx_seq_one_letter_code
_entity_poly.pdbx_strand_id
1 'polypeptide(L)'
;MEKDYIYQETLYKYIKELPIIKVVDKFILVHAGLHFDKNCDDLELEEFLKQEEDICLWDRSNIGNEKKYRDYTVVCGHTPVQTINNDDDDDVKIKIVDKTIYIDCGCVFEEANGKLACLR
;
A
#
# COMPACT_ATOMS: atom_id res chain seq x y z
N MET A 1 5.49 32.20 -2.52
CA MET A 1 4.97 32.38 -1.15
C MET A 1 5.74 31.42 -0.28
N GLU A 2 6.56 31.94 0.62
CA GLU A 2 7.35 31.11 1.53
C GLU A 2 6.41 30.49 2.58
N LYS A 3 6.55 29.20 2.82
CA LYS A 3 5.73 28.47 3.80
C LYS A 3 6.27 28.78 5.19
N ASP A 4 5.46 29.43 6.01
CA ASP A 4 5.85 29.86 7.36
C ASP A 4 5.99 28.68 8.33
N TYR A 5 6.48 28.99 9.54
CA TYR A 5 6.68 28.00 10.60
C TYR A 5 5.37 27.31 11.01
N ILE A 6 4.25 28.07 11.04
CA ILE A 6 2.94 27.53 11.41
C ILE A 6 2.51 26.46 10.42
N TYR A 7 2.71 26.71 9.12
CA TYR A 7 2.45 25.73 8.07
C TYR A 7 3.29 24.46 8.25
N GLN A 8 4.60 24.59 8.51
CA GLN A 8 5.50 23.45 8.67
C GLN A 8 5.13 22.59 9.88
N GLU A 9 4.87 23.21 11.03
CA GLU A 9 4.40 22.51 12.24
C GLU A 9 3.08 21.79 12.02
N THR A 10 2.14 22.43 11.33
CA THR A 10 0.83 21.84 11.02
C THR A 10 0.98 20.64 10.09
N LEU A 11 1.82 20.75 9.06
CA LEU A 11 2.10 19.65 8.14
C LEU A 11 2.77 18.47 8.84
N TYR A 12 3.76 18.74 9.69
CA TYR A 12 4.45 17.69 10.45
C TYR A 12 3.48 16.94 11.37
N LYS A 13 2.65 17.66 12.14
CA LYS A 13 1.63 17.06 13.01
C LYS A 13 0.65 16.21 12.22
N TYR A 14 0.15 16.72 11.09
CA TYR A 14 -0.73 15.97 10.21
C TYR A 14 -0.11 14.66 9.75
N ILE A 15 1.11 14.68 9.21
CA ILE A 15 1.80 13.47 8.73
C ILE A 15 2.04 12.49 9.88
N LYS A 16 2.46 12.98 11.06
CA LYS A 16 2.75 12.15 12.24
C LYS A 16 1.53 11.42 12.79
N GLU A 17 0.34 11.98 12.60
CA GLU A 17 -0.92 11.41 13.09
C GLU A 17 -1.53 10.38 12.11
N LEU A 18 -1.00 10.24 10.89
CA LEU A 18 -1.54 9.29 9.91
C LEU A 18 -1.29 7.84 10.36
N PRO A 19 -2.31 6.97 10.27
CA PRO A 19 -2.13 5.56 10.60
C PRO A 19 -1.30 4.85 9.53
N ILE A 20 -0.44 3.94 9.94
CA ILE A 20 0.36 3.09 9.03
C ILE A 20 -0.54 2.09 8.28
N ILE A 21 -1.56 1.56 8.97
CA ILE A 21 -2.57 0.67 8.40
C ILE A 21 -3.96 1.22 8.70
N LYS A 22 -4.84 1.19 7.71
CA LYS A 22 -6.26 1.56 7.88
C LYS A 22 -7.15 0.47 7.32
N VAL A 23 -8.16 0.07 8.10
CA VAL A 23 -9.23 -0.81 7.61
C VAL A 23 -10.46 0.02 7.26
N VAL A 24 -11.03 -0.26 6.09
CA VAL A 24 -12.31 0.26 5.62
C VAL A 24 -13.10 -0.92 5.07
N ASP A 25 -14.22 -1.27 5.72
CA ASP A 25 -14.99 -2.48 5.42
C ASP A 25 -14.11 -3.75 5.36
N LYS A 26 -13.97 -4.35 4.18
CA LYS A 26 -13.14 -5.55 3.93
C LYS A 26 -11.82 -5.22 3.23
N PHE A 27 -11.40 -3.95 3.25
CA PHE A 27 -10.14 -3.50 2.68
C PHE A 27 -9.15 -3.12 3.77
N ILE A 28 -7.96 -3.70 3.72
CA ILE A 28 -6.82 -3.32 4.54
C ILE A 28 -5.90 -2.46 3.67
N LEU A 29 -5.83 -1.17 3.98
CA LEU A 29 -5.00 -0.20 3.29
C LEU A 29 -3.65 -0.11 4.01
N VAL A 30 -2.56 -0.39 3.30
CA VAL A 30 -1.19 -0.33 3.80
C VAL A 30 -0.27 0.25 2.72
N HIS A 31 0.85 0.88 3.08
CA HIS A 31 1.70 1.52 2.07
C HIS A 31 2.36 0.50 1.14
N ALA A 32 3.04 -0.52 1.68
CA ALA A 32 3.83 -1.51 0.92
C ALA A 32 3.26 -2.94 0.99
N GLY A 33 3.10 -3.49 2.19
CA GLY A 33 2.64 -4.86 2.37
C GLY A 33 2.34 -5.23 3.83
N LEU A 34 2.01 -6.50 4.06
CA LEU A 34 1.76 -7.08 5.39
C LEU A 34 2.51 -8.40 5.50
N HIS A 35 2.92 -8.75 6.73
CA HIS A 35 3.43 -10.07 7.05
C HIS A 35 2.28 -11.02 7.39
N PHE A 36 2.34 -12.23 6.81
CA PHE A 36 1.35 -13.27 7.02
C PHE A 36 1.99 -14.52 7.60
N ASP A 37 1.92 -14.63 8.94
CA ASP A 37 2.27 -15.83 9.67
C ASP A 37 1.38 -17.01 9.29
N LYS A 38 1.89 -18.23 9.51
CA LYS A 38 1.20 -19.48 9.13
C LYS A 38 -0.18 -19.64 9.77
N ASN A 39 -0.39 -19.06 10.95
CA ASN A 39 -1.62 -19.14 11.73
C ASN A 39 -2.33 -17.77 11.83
N CYS A 40 -2.06 -16.84 10.91
CA CYS A 40 -2.67 -15.51 10.95
C CYS A 40 -4.21 -15.57 10.93
N ASP A 41 -4.82 -16.55 10.26
CA ASP A 41 -6.28 -16.71 10.22
C ASP A 41 -6.91 -17.04 11.59
N ASP A 42 -6.13 -17.55 12.54
CA ASP A 42 -6.58 -17.83 13.92
C ASP A 42 -6.56 -16.57 14.80
N LEU A 43 -5.87 -15.52 14.36
CA LEU A 43 -5.77 -14.24 15.09
C LEU A 43 -7.05 -13.42 14.90
N GLU A 44 -7.42 -12.65 15.92
CA GLU A 44 -8.35 -11.54 15.74
C GLU A 44 -7.73 -10.47 14.85
N LEU A 45 -8.56 -9.73 14.11
CA LEU A 45 -8.08 -8.76 13.12
C LEU A 45 -7.14 -7.72 13.77
N GLU A 46 -7.50 -7.21 14.94
CA GLU A 46 -6.71 -6.23 15.67
C GLU A 46 -5.31 -6.74 16.03
N GLU A 47 -5.18 -8.04 16.32
CA GLU A 47 -3.89 -8.67 16.60
C GLU A 47 -3.09 -8.87 15.31
N PHE A 48 -3.74 -9.36 14.25
CA PHE A 48 -3.12 -9.48 12.93
C PHE A 48 -2.58 -8.14 12.43
N LEU A 49 -3.26 -7.02 12.69
CA LEU A 49 -2.83 -5.69 12.25
C LEU A 49 -1.67 -5.09 13.06
N LYS A 50 -1.19 -5.75 14.13
CA LYS A 50 0.03 -5.36 14.84
C LYS A 50 1.27 -5.78 14.05
N GLN A 51 1.53 -5.03 12.99
CA GLN A 51 2.61 -5.27 12.06
C GLN A 51 3.82 -4.40 12.37
N GLU A 52 5.01 -4.85 11.99
CA GLU A 52 6.21 -4.02 12.04
C GLU A 52 6.12 -2.88 11.01
N GLU A 53 6.49 -1.67 11.44
CA GLU A 53 6.42 -0.46 10.60
C GLU A 53 7.25 -0.61 9.32
N ASP A 54 8.45 -1.17 9.42
CA ASP A 54 9.33 -1.36 8.27
C ASP A 54 8.71 -2.26 7.20
N ILE A 55 7.98 -3.30 7.62
CA ILE A 55 7.25 -4.18 6.68
C ILE A 55 6.14 -3.40 5.98
N CYS A 56 5.38 -2.63 6.75
CA CYS A 56 4.26 -1.86 6.22
C CYS A 56 4.68 -0.76 5.24
N LEU A 57 5.88 -0.20 5.42
CA LEU A 57 6.37 0.94 4.64
C LEU A 57 7.33 0.57 3.51
N TRP A 58 8.09 -0.52 3.62
CA TRP A 58 9.23 -0.76 2.72
C TRP A 58 9.28 -2.16 2.12
N ASP A 59 8.63 -3.15 2.73
CA ASP A 59 8.76 -4.53 2.26
C ASP A 59 8.09 -4.74 0.90
N ARG A 60 8.73 -5.58 0.08
CA ARG A 60 8.24 -5.97 -1.26
C ARG A 60 8.15 -7.49 -1.42
N SER A 61 8.36 -8.24 -0.34
CA SER A 61 8.39 -9.70 -0.37
C SER A 61 7.02 -10.32 -0.69
N ASN A 62 5.95 -9.54 -0.54
CA ASN A 62 4.58 -9.91 -0.91
C ASN A 62 4.37 -10.06 -2.42
N ILE A 63 5.18 -9.42 -3.27
CA ILE A 63 5.00 -9.46 -4.73
C ILE A 63 5.33 -10.87 -5.24
N GLY A 64 4.38 -11.51 -5.91
CA GLY A 64 4.45 -12.90 -6.34
C GLY A 64 4.27 -13.93 -5.23
N ASN A 65 4.00 -13.48 -3.99
CA ASN A 65 3.69 -14.30 -2.82
C ASN A 65 2.46 -13.76 -2.10
N GLU A 66 1.48 -13.26 -2.85
CA GLU A 66 0.30 -12.58 -2.35
C GLU A 66 -0.49 -13.52 -1.42
N LYS A 67 -0.80 -13.01 -0.23
CA LYS A 67 -1.56 -13.70 0.81
C LYS A 67 -2.70 -12.81 1.29
N LYS A 68 -3.64 -13.42 1.99
CA LYS A 68 -4.79 -12.73 2.56
C LYS A 68 -5.01 -13.14 4.00
N TYR A 69 -5.66 -12.26 4.74
CA TYR A 69 -6.20 -12.54 6.05
C TYR A 69 -7.70 -12.78 5.86
N ARG A 70 -8.13 -14.03 6.01
CA ARG A 70 -9.53 -14.46 5.85
C ARG A 70 -10.17 -13.97 4.53
N ASP A 71 -11.16 -13.09 4.62
CA ASP A 71 -11.93 -12.53 3.50
C ASP A 71 -11.56 -11.06 3.17
N TYR A 72 -10.50 -10.52 3.79
CA TYR A 72 -10.04 -9.16 3.52
C TYR A 72 -9.22 -9.08 2.23
N THR A 73 -9.33 -7.94 1.57
CA THR A 73 -8.52 -7.54 0.40
C THR A 73 -7.46 -6.54 0.85
N VAL A 74 -6.21 -6.78 0.48
CA VAL A 74 -5.12 -5.83 0.75
C VAL A 74 -5.07 -4.82 -0.38
N VAL A 75 -4.93 -3.54 -0.06
CA VAL A 75 -4.67 -2.47 -1.04
C VAL A 75 -3.36 -1.80 -0.65
N CYS A 76 -2.40 -1.80 -1.57
CA CYS A 76 -1.11 -1.17 -1.34
C CYS A 76 -0.59 -0.41 -2.55
N GLY A 77 0.33 0.51 -2.26
CA GLY A 77 1.09 1.25 -3.25
C GLY A 77 2.55 0.83 -3.20
N HIS A 78 3.44 1.81 -3.02
CA HIS A 78 4.89 1.68 -2.82
C HIS A 78 5.70 1.14 -4.00
N THR A 79 5.22 0.07 -4.63
CA THR A 79 5.83 -0.54 -5.80
C THR A 79 5.00 -0.19 -7.04
N PRO A 80 5.55 0.61 -7.98
CA PRO A 80 4.87 0.91 -9.22
C PRO A 80 4.45 -0.35 -9.97
N VAL A 81 3.21 -0.38 -10.46
CA VAL A 81 2.62 -1.55 -11.15
C VAL A 81 3.43 -2.00 -12.37
N GLN A 82 4.18 -1.10 -13.00
CA GLN A 82 5.08 -1.40 -14.12
C GLN A 82 6.18 -2.38 -13.74
N THR A 83 6.62 -2.40 -12.48
CA THR A 83 7.67 -3.32 -11.99
C THR A 83 7.11 -4.62 -11.43
N ILE A 84 5.78 -4.77 -11.40
CA ILE A 84 5.10 -5.97 -10.91
C ILE A 84 4.91 -6.95 -12.07
N ASN A 85 5.41 -8.18 -11.90
CA ASN A 85 5.33 -9.32 -12.84
C ASN A 85 6.11 -9.21 -14.16
N ASN A 86 6.94 -8.18 -14.36
CA ASN A 86 7.73 -7.98 -15.60
C ASN A 86 6.91 -8.10 -16.89
N ASP A 87 5.59 -7.84 -16.82
CA ASP A 87 4.78 -7.74 -18.03
C ASP A 87 5.19 -6.43 -18.71
N ASP A 88 5.75 -6.54 -19.92
CA ASP A 88 6.05 -5.43 -20.85
C ASP A 88 4.76 -4.73 -21.34
N ASP A 89 3.74 -4.61 -20.47
CA ASP A 89 2.50 -3.93 -20.76
C ASP A 89 2.72 -2.43 -20.55
N ASP A 90 2.83 -1.70 -21.67
CA ASP A 90 2.89 -0.23 -21.72
C ASP A 90 1.66 0.45 -21.05
N ASP A 91 0.63 -0.33 -20.70
CA ASP A 91 -0.59 0.15 -20.08
C ASP A 91 -0.50 0.22 -18.54
N VAL A 92 -0.13 1.42 -18.06
CA VAL A 92 -0.15 1.78 -16.65
C VAL A 92 -1.58 1.79 -16.10
N LYS A 93 -1.94 0.77 -15.33
CA LYS A 93 -3.25 0.56 -14.68
C LYS A 93 -3.11 -0.12 -13.33
N ILE A 94 -4.10 0.07 -12.46
CA ILE A 94 -4.22 -0.66 -11.19
C ILE A 94 -4.15 -2.16 -11.47
N LYS A 95 -3.28 -2.87 -10.75
CA LYS A 95 -3.14 -4.33 -10.87
C LYS A 95 -3.85 -5.02 -9.72
N ILE A 96 -4.58 -6.07 -10.03
CA ILE A 96 -5.16 -6.98 -9.05
C ILE A 96 -4.44 -8.31 -9.24
N VAL A 97 -3.61 -8.68 -8.27
CA VAL A 97 -2.91 -9.97 -8.26
C VAL A 97 -3.48 -10.75 -7.09
N ASP A 98 -4.16 -11.86 -7.41
CA ASP A 98 -4.99 -12.63 -6.49
C ASP A 98 -6.01 -11.78 -5.70
N LYS A 99 -5.64 -11.39 -4.47
CA LYS A 99 -6.46 -10.63 -3.52
C LYS A 99 -5.74 -9.39 -2.98
N THR A 100 -4.69 -8.97 -3.68
CA THR A 100 -3.98 -7.71 -3.44
C THR A 100 -4.24 -6.77 -4.59
N ILE A 101 -4.60 -5.52 -4.27
CA ILE A 101 -4.78 -4.44 -5.23
C ILE A 101 -3.57 -3.52 -5.12
N TYR A 102 -2.76 -3.49 -6.18
CA TYR A 102 -1.62 -2.59 -6.33
C TYR A 102 -2.08 -1.32 -7.08
N ILE A 103 -2.09 -0.19 -6.36
CA ILE A 103 -2.64 1.07 -6.88
C ILE A 103 -1.58 2.11 -7.26
N ASP A 104 -0.30 1.86 -6.96
CA ASP A 104 0.78 2.75 -7.35
C ASP A 104 1.03 2.64 -8.86
N CYS A 105 0.41 3.54 -9.60
CA CYS A 105 0.57 3.67 -11.05
C CYS A 105 1.78 4.55 -11.41
N GLY A 106 2.71 4.79 -10.49
CA GLY A 106 3.97 5.47 -10.75
C GLY A 106 3.79 6.95 -11.11
N CYS A 107 2.81 7.65 -10.54
CA CYS A 107 2.44 9.04 -10.87
C CYS A 107 3.63 10.02 -10.99
N VAL A 108 4.72 9.77 -10.25
CA VAL A 108 5.92 10.63 -10.27
C VAL A 108 6.89 10.34 -11.43
N PHE A 109 6.71 9.22 -12.13
CA PHE A 109 7.58 8.73 -13.21
C PHE A 109 6.97 9.03 -14.58
N GLU A 110 7.12 10.27 -15.05
CA GLU A 110 6.61 10.72 -16.36
C GLU A 110 7.23 9.91 -17.52
N GLU A 111 8.50 9.54 -17.40
CA GLU A 111 9.25 8.74 -18.38
C GLU A 111 8.69 7.33 -18.56
N ALA A 112 7.96 6.82 -17.56
CA ALA A 112 7.31 5.51 -17.56
C ALA A 112 5.79 5.64 -17.77
N ASN A 113 5.32 6.76 -18.32
CA ASN A 113 3.91 7.07 -18.53
C ASN A 113 3.06 6.92 -17.25
N GLY A 114 3.65 7.29 -16.11
CA GLY A 114 3.06 7.18 -14.79
C GLY A 114 1.72 7.92 -14.67
N LYS A 115 0.81 7.37 -13.86
CA LYS A 115 -0.54 7.93 -13.66
C LYS A 115 -0.89 8.02 -12.18
N LEU A 116 -1.73 8.99 -11.84
CA LEU A 116 -2.46 8.98 -10.58
C LEU A 116 -3.74 8.17 -10.77
N ALA A 117 -3.87 7.07 -10.02
CA ALA A 117 -5.04 6.21 -10.07
C ALA A 117 -5.80 6.22 -8.74
N CYS A 118 -7.10 5.93 -8.79
CA CYS A 118 -7.94 5.77 -7.61
C CYS A 118 -8.98 4.67 -7.84
N LEU A 119 -9.34 3.96 -6.78
CA LEU A 119 -10.50 3.07 -6.75
C LEU A 119 -11.78 3.89 -6.56
N ARG A 120 -12.89 3.47 -7.18
CA ARG A 120 -14.20 4.12 -7.11
C ARG A 120 -15.25 3.19 -6.54
#